data_AF-A0A2G2A577-F1
#
_entry.id   AF-A0A2G2A577-F1
#
_cell.length_a   1.000
_cell.length_b   1.000
_cell.length_c   1.000
_cell.angle_alpha   90.00
_cell.angle_beta   90.00
_cell.angle_gamma   90.00
#
_symmetry.space_group_name_H-M   'P 1'
#
loop_
_entity.id
_entity.type
_entity.pdbx_description
1 polymer ?
#
loop_
_entity_poly.entity_id
_entity_poly.type
_entity_poly.pdbx_seq_one_letter_code
_entity_poly.pdbx_strand_id
1 'polypeptide(L)' 'ISQDLDELMEVSDRFAALNGGALSDPRPAQGLTVDEIGLMLGGAHDMEVAHVEA' A
#
# COMPACT_ATOMS: atom_id res chain seq x y z
N ILE A 1 -4.99 6.54 -12.45
CA ILE A 1 -3.87 7.13 -11.66
C ILE A 1 -4.40 8.44 -11.11
N SER A 2 -4.57 8.51 -9.79
CA SER A 2 -4.99 9.72 -9.08
C SER A 2 -3.98 10.01 -7.96
N GLN A 3 -3.98 11.25 -7.47
CA GLN A 3 -3.21 11.69 -6.32
C GLN A 3 -4.09 11.87 -5.08
N ASP A 4 -5.41 11.85 -5.28
CA ASP A 4 -6.38 11.94 -4.20
C ASP A 4 -6.56 10.56 -3.60
N LEU A 5 -6.18 10.44 -2.32
CA LEU A 5 -6.27 9.17 -1.62
C LEU A 5 -7.71 8.75 -1.40
N ASP A 6 -8.62 9.69 -1.12
CA ASP A 6 -10.01 9.37 -0.84
C ASP A 6 -10.69 8.82 -2.10
N GLU A 7 -10.42 9.43 -3.26
CA GLU A 7 -10.87 8.93 -4.56
C GLU A 7 -10.31 7.53 -4.85
N LEU A 8 -9.00 7.31 -4.63
CA LEU A 8 -8.38 6.01 -4.84
C LEU A 8 -9.01 4.94 -3.94
N MET A 9 -9.26 5.26 -2.68
CA MET A 9 -9.83 4.33 -1.71
C MET A 9 -11.31 4.02 -2.00
N GLU A 10 -12.06 4.95 -2.60
CA GLU A 10 -13.45 4.73 -3.02
C GLU A 10 -13.56 3.67 -4.14
N VAL A 11 -12.60 3.64 -5.06
CA VAL A 11 -12.65 2.78 -6.25
C VAL A 11 -11.80 1.52 -6.16
N SER A 12 -10.98 1.36 -5.11
CA SER A 12 -10.03 0.26 -5.00
C SER A 12 -10.53 -0.87 -4.10
N ASP A 13 -10.38 -2.11 -4.56
CA ASP A 13 -10.62 -3.30 -3.72
C ASP A 13 -9.41 -3.61 -2.82
N ARG A 14 -8.21 -3.31 -3.30
CA ARG A 14 -6.93 -3.64 -2.65
C ARG A 14 -5.95 -2.48 -2.71
N PHE A 15 -5.10 -2.38 -1.70
CA PHE A 15 -4.06 -1.36 -1.58
C PHE A 15 -2.68 -2.01 -1.39
N ALA A 16 -1.68 -1.50 -2.09
CA ALA A 16 -0.27 -1.84 -1.92
C ALA A 16 0.56 -0.56 -1.99
N ALA A 17 1.57 -0.44 -1.12
CA ALA A 17 2.45 0.72 -1.11
C ALA A 17 3.75 0.40 -1.85
N LEU A 18 4.17 1.32 -2.74
CA LEU A 18 5.49 1.28 -3.36
C LEU A 18 6.43 2.15 -2.52
N ASN A 19 7.37 1.53 -1.81
CA ASN A 19 8.40 2.20 -1.03
C ASN A 19 9.77 1.59 -1.36
N GLY A 20 10.82 2.40 -1.47
CA GLY A 20 12.18 1.88 -1.67
C GLY A 20 12.41 1.09 -2.97
N GLY A 21 11.51 1.24 -3.96
CA GLY A 21 11.54 0.47 -5.20
C GLY A 21 10.86 -0.91 -5.13
N ALA A 22 10.19 -1.24 -4.02
CA ALA A 22 9.45 -2.48 -3.84
C ALA A 22 7.98 -2.23 -3.46
N LEU A 23 7.08 -3.07 -3.97
CA LEU A 23 5.68 -3.08 -3.56
C LEU A 23 5.52 -3.94 -2.31
N SER A 24 4.69 -3.47 -1.37
CA SER A 24 4.20 -4.29 -0.27
C SER A 24 3.23 -5.37 -0.78
N ASP A 25 2.96 -6.36 0.07
CA ASP A 25 1.86 -7.28 -0.18
C ASP A 25 0.52 -6.51 -0.27
N PRO A 26 -0.35 -6.81 -1.25
CA PRO A 26 -1.62 -6.10 -1.39
C PRO A 26 -2.60 -6.52 -0.30
N ARG A 27 -3.18 -5.55 0.41
CA ARG A 27 -4.19 -5.76 1.47
C ARG A 27 -5.56 -5.27 1.00
N PRO A 28 -6.68 -5.74 1.58
CA PRO A 28 -7.99 -5.14 1.31
C PRO A 28 -7.94 -3.64 1.59
N ALA A 29 -8.44 -2.82 0.65
CA ALA A 29 -8.51 -1.37 0.85
C ALA A 29 -9.57 -1.02 1.91
N GLN A 30 -10.63 -1.83 1.96
CA GLN A 30 -11.71 -1.64 2.90
C GLN A 30 -11.24 -1.83 4.35
N GLY A 31 -11.45 -0.80 5.15
CA GLY A 31 -11.01 -0.78 6.55
C GLY A 31 -9.60 -0.27 6.79
N LEU A 32 -8.82 0.05 5.75
CA LEU A 32 -7.56 0.78 5.93
C LEU A 32 -7.84 2.23 6.30
N THR A 33 -7.12 2.69 7.31
CA THR A 33 -7.12 4.07 7.76
C THR A 33 -6.02 4.88 7.07
N VAL A 34 -6.18 6.21 7.03
CA VAL A 34 -5.16 7.12 6.49
C VAL A 34 -3.83 6.97 7.23
N ASP A 35 -3.87 6.73 8.54
CA ASP A 35 -2.66 6.52 9.35
C ASP A 35 -1.93 5.24 8.93
N GLU A 36 -2.65 4.12 8.75
CA GLU A 36 -2.05 2.86 8.26
C GLU A 36 -1.47 3.02 6.86
N ILE A 37 -2.18 3.72 5.97
CA ILE A 37 -1.70 4.02 4.61
C ILE A 37 -0.43 4.86 4.67
N GLY A 38 -0.41 5.90 5.51
CA GLY A 38 0.76 6.74 5.73
C GLY A 38 1.97 5.94 6.23
N LEU A 39 1.75 4.98 7.12
CA LEU A 39 2.80 4.10 7.63
C LEU A 39 3.29 3.09 6.57
N MET A 40 2.38 2.55 5.73
CA MET A 40 2.74 1.70 4.59
C MET A 40 3.58 2.47 3.56
N LEU A 41 3.19 3.70 3.22
CA LEU A 41 3.93 4.58 2.30
C LEU A 41 5.26 5.04 2.90
N GLY A 42 5.31 5.27 4.21
CA GLY A 42 6.52 5.66 4.95
C GLY A 42 7.51 4.53 5.19
N GLY A 43 7.13 3.27 4.91
CA GLY A 43 7.97 2.08 5.10
C GLY A 43 8.16 1.67 6.57
N ALA A 44 7.24 2.09 7.46
CA ALA A 44 7.31 1.81 8.89
C ALA A 44 6.64 0.48 9.30
N HIS A 45 6.08 -0.26 8.34
CA HIS A 45 5.46 -1.57 8.55
C HIS A 45 6.19 -2.64 7.74
N ASP A 46 6.62 -3.70 8.43
CA ASP A 46 7.13 -4.98 7.95
C ASP A 46 7.22 -5.12 6.43
N MET A 47 8.32 -4.62 5.85
CA MET A 47 8.73 -5.03 4.51
C MET A 47 9.38 -6.40 4.62
N GLU A 48 8.56 -7.45 4.67
CA GLU A 48 9.00 -8.77 4.22
C GLU A 48 9.31 -8.60 2.72
N VAL A 49 10.60 -8.65 2.39
CA VAL A 49 11.09 -8.47 1.04
C VAL A 49 10.55 -9.61 0.20
N ALA A 50 9.58 -9.35 -0.68
CA ALA A 50 9.12 -10.34 -1.64
C ALA A 50 10.32 -10.73 -2.52
N HIS A 51 10.88 -11.91 -2.25
CA HIS A 51 11.79 -12.59 -3.15
C HIS A 51 11.10 -12.72 -4.51
N VAL A 52 11.64 -12.04 -5.53
CA VAL A 52 11.37 -12.42 -6.91
C VAL A 52 12.22 -13.67 -7.15
N GLU A 53 11.60 -14.85 -7.07
CA GLU A 53 12.21 -16.07 -7.63
C GLU A 53 12.24 -15.97 -9.17
N ALA A 54 13.31 -16.54 -9.72
CA ALA A 54 13.91 -16.34 -11.04
C ALA A 54 13.02 -16.58 -12.27
#